data_AF-A0A9P3V516-F1
#
_entry.id   AF-A0A9P3V516-F1
#
_cell.length_a   1.000
_cell.length_b   1.000
_cell.length_c   1.000
_cell.angle_alpha   90.00
_cell.angle_beta   90.00
_cell.angle_gamma   90.00
#
_symmetry.space_group_name_H-M   'P 1'
#
loop_
_entity.id
_entity.type
_entity.pdbx_description
1 polymer ?
#
loop_
_entity_poly.entity_id
_entity_poly.type
_entity_poly.pdbx_seq_one_letter_code
_entity_poly.pdbx_strand_id
1 'polypeptide(L)'
;MAGFIKRYLETKNWTIYQLGNATGLAHQTIRMADKKTVDQMSAKNVRLTAEVFGFTAGEMLDEFYEIEEEINNDEILKELTTVFEKYGYNTDEISTELLDGEKIKLDMNDDDITKLAKSVNATEHFTAYLDDSTDYMIVEAIQ
;
A
#
# COMPACT_ATOMS: atom_id res chain seq x y z
N MET A 1 -4.70 -2.92 -9.25
CA MET A 1 -3.97 -1.70 -8.91
C MET A 1 -2.62 -1.75 -9.60
N ALA A 2 -2.17 -0.63 -10.15
CA ALA A 2 -0.77 -0.24 -10.19
C ALA A 2 -0.74 1.26 -10.48
N GLY A 3 0.28 1.91 -9.95
CA GLY A 3 0.55 3.34 -10.06
C GLY A 3 2.00 3.66 -9.70
N PHE A 4 2.86 2.64 -9.72
CA PHE A 4 4.22 2.72 -9.22
C PHE A 4 5.07 3.65 -10.07
N ILE A 5 4.85 3.73 -11.39
CA ILE A 5 5.55 4.67 -12.26
C ILE A 5 5.13 6.09 -11.88
N LYS A 6 3.83 6.34 -11.70
CA LYS A 6 3.33 7.65 -11.30
C LYS A 6 3.89 8.07 -9.94
N ARG A 7 3.82 7.20 -8.94
CA ARG A 7 4.33 7.45 -7.58
C ARG A 7 5.84 7.70 -7.59
N TYR A 8 6.61 6.88 -8.31
CA TYR A 8 8.05 7.09 -8.50
C TYR A 8 8.34 8.46 -9.12
N LEU A 9 7.64 8.83 -10.20
CA LEU A 9 7.84 10.12 -10.85
C LEU A 9 7.50 11.30 -9.93
N GLU A 10 6.48 11.18 -9.07
CA GLU A 10 6.16 12.19 -8.05
C GLU A 10 7.33 12.41 -7.09
N THR A 11 8.03 11.36 -6.66
CA THR A 11 9.24 11.50 -5.81
C THR A 11 10.36 12.27 -6.50
N LYS A 12 10.41 12.22 -7.83
CA LYS A 12 11.39 12.95 -8.65
C LYS A 12 10.87 14.31 -9.13
N ASN A 13 9.65 14.71 -8.75
CA ASN A 13 8.94 15.88 -9.26
C ASN A 13 8.82 15.88 -10.80
N TRP A 14 8.52 14.71 -11.37
CA TRP A 14 8.33 14.47 -12.80
C TRP A 14 6.90 14.07 -13.13
N THR A 15 6.55 14.26 -14.40
CA THR A 15 5.30 13.81 -14.99
C THR A 15 5.54 12.68 -15.98
N ILE A 16 4.50 11.89 -16.25
CA ILE A 16 4.52 10.88 -17.33
C ILE A 16 4.90 11.50 -18.68
N TYR A 17 4.54 12.77 -18.91
CA TYR A 17 4.91 13.50 -20.13
C TYR A 17 6.42 13.73 -20.23
N GLN A 18 7.06 14.17 -19.15
CA GLN A 18 8.51 14.35 -19.11
C GLN A 18 9.25 13.02 -19.29
N LEU A 19 8.76 11.95 -18.66
CA LEU A 19 9.32 10.61 -18.86
C LEU A 19 9.19 10.14 -20.32
N GLY A 20 8.03 10.32 -20.94
CA GLY A 20 7.82 9.97 -22.36
C GLY A 20 8.76 10.71 -23.30
N ASN A 21 8.93 12.02 -23.08
CA ASN A 21 9.86 12.83 -23.87
C ASN A 21 11.32 12.39 -23.69
N ALA A 22 11.73 12.03 -22.48
CA ALA A 22 13.11 11.61 -22.20
C ALA A 22 13.44 10.21 -22.72
N THR A 23 12.50 9.27 -22.61
CA THR A 23 12.67 7.86 -23.03
C THR A 23 12.34 7.62 -24.51
N GLY A 24 11.63 8.55 -25.15
CA GLY A 24 11.04 8.36 -26.48
C GLY A 24 9.85 7.40 -26.50
N LEU A 25 9.35 6.97 -25.34
CA LEU A 25 8.16 6.11 -25.23
C LEU A 25 6.89 6.93 -25.44
N ALA A 26 5.90 6.34 -26.11
CA ALA A 26 4.59 6.96 -26.21
C ALA A 26 3.95 7.08 -24.82
N HIS A 27 3.34 8.24 -24.52
CA HIS A 27 2.69 8.47 -23.22
C HIS A 27 1.65 7.42 -22.87
N GLN A 28 0.93 6.89 -23.87
CA GLN A 28 -0.04 5.82 -23.66
C GLN A 28 0.65 4.51 -23.23
N THR A 29 1.83 4.20 -23.76
CA THR A 29 2.61 3.02 -23.34
C THR A 29 2.99 3.12 -21.86
N ILE A 30 3.44 4.29 -21.41
CA ILE A 30 3.79 4.52 -19.99
C ILE A 30 2.54 4.41 -19.12
N ARG A 31 1.43 5.07 -19.49
CA ARG A 31 0.16 4.96 -18.75
C ARG A 31 -0.41 3.55 -18.70
N MET A 32 -0.17 2.73 -19.72
CA MET A 32 -0.61 1.34 -19.75
C MET A 32 0.30 0.44 -18.92
N ALA A 33 1.60 0.74 -18.86
CA ALA A 33 2.52 0.06 -17.95
C ALA A 33 2.21 0.41 -16.50
N ASP A 34 1.94 1.68 -16.21
CA ASP A 34 1.59 2.16 -14.87
C ASP A 34 0.29 1.53 -14.32
N LYS A 35 -0.58 0.96 -15.17
CA LYS A 35 -1.81 0.26 -14.75
C LYS A 35 -1.63 -1.23 -14.46
N LYS A 36 -0.43 -1.75 -14.66
CA LYS A 36 -0.06 -3.16 -14.53
C LYS A 36 0.98 -3.32 -13.45
N THR A 37 1.17 -4.53 -12.94
CA THR A 37 2.21 -4.77 -11.92
C THR A 37 3.62 -4.65 -12.49
N VAL A 38 4.62 -4.50 -11.62
CA VAL A 38 6.05 -4.38 -12.01
C VAL A 38 6.48 -5.57 -12.87
N ASP A 39 6.05 -6.79 -12.52
CA ASP A 39 6.30 -8.04 -13.27
C ASP A 39 5.84 -7.98 -14.74
N GLN A 40 4.84 -7.17 -15.03
CA GLN A 40 4.26 -7.05 -16.37
C GLN A 40 4.93 -5.95 -17.21
N MET A 41 5.94 -5.26 -16.66
CA MET A 41 6.70 -4.23 -17.35
C MET A 41 7.72 -4.87 -18.29
N SER A 42 7.73 -4.42 -19.55
CA SER A 42 8.73 -4.94 -20.50
C SER A 42 10.13 -4.50 -20.09
N ALA A 43 11.11 -5.40 -20.20
CA ALA A 43 12.53 -5.10 -19.92
C ALA A 43 13.05 -3.88 -20.68
N LYS A 44 12.56 -3.64 -21.91
CA LYS A 44 12.88 -2.43 -22.69
C LYS A 44 12.45 -1.15 -21.97
N ASN A 45 11.23 -1.10 -21.44
CA ASN A 45 10.72 0.08 -20.75
C ASN A 45 11.48 0.32 -19.44
N VAL A 46 11.79 -0.75 -18.69
CA VAL A 46 12.61 -0.66 -17.47
C VAL A 46 13.97 -0.06 -17.81
N ARG A 47 14.66 -0.61 -18.83
CA ARG A 47 15.98 -0.13 -19.25
C ARG A 47 15.96 1.35 -19.65
N LEU A 48 14.99 1.77 -20.46
CA LEU A 48 14.89 3.17 -20.90
C LEU A 48 14.62 4.12 -19.73
N THR A 49 13.76 3.74 -18.79
CA THR A 49 13.51 4.54 -17.59
C THR A 49 14.75 4.60 -16.70
N ALA A 50 15.46 3.48 -16.52
CA ALA A 50 16.71 3.41 -15.77
C ALA A 50 17.78 4.35 -16.35
N GLU A 51 17.95 4.35 -17.68
CA GLU A 51 18.87 5.25 -18.39
C GLU A 51 18.57 6.73 -18.13
N VAL A 52 17.29 7.13 -18.06
CA VAL A 52 16.88 8.52 -17.79
C VAL A 52 17.25 8.97 -16.38
N PHE A 53 17.16 8.08 -15.39
CA PHE A 53 17.42 8.41 -13.99
C PHE A 53 18.82 8.03 -13.51
N GLY A 54 19.68 7.52 -14.41
CA GLY A 54 21.06 7.16 -14.08
C GLY A 54 21.20 5.89 -13.25
N PHE A 55 20.22 4.98 -13.34
CA PHE A 55 20.22 3.69 -12.68
C PHE A 55 20.53 2.56 -13.66
N THR A 56 20.93 1.41 -13.11
CA THR A 56 20.83 0.13 -13.81
C THR A 56 19.37 -0.34 -13.89
N ALA A 57 19.09 -1.26 -14.80
CA ALA A 57 17.74 -1.83 -14.90
C ALA A 57 17.33 -2.63 -13.64
N GLY A 58 18.30 -3.18 -12.91
CA GLY A 58 18.05 -3.88 -11.64
C GLY A 58 17.62 -2.90 -10.55
N GLU A 59 18.42 -1.86 -10.31
CA GLU A 59 18.09 -0.82 -9.32
C GLU A 59 16.73 -0.15 -9.60
N MET A 60 16.39 0.06 -10.88
CA MET A 60 15.07 0.60 -11.24
C MET A 60 13.92 -0.37 -10.95
N LEU A 61 14.15 -1.68 -11.06
CA LEU A 61 13.15 -2.68 -10.67
C LEU A 61 12.97 -2.71 -9.16
N ASP A 62 14.07 -2.65 -8.40
CA ASP A 62 14.04 -2.63 -6.94
C ASP A 62 13.19 -1.44 -6.45
N GLU A 63 13.45 -0.23 -6.95
CA GLU A 63 12.65 0.97 -6.65
C GLU A 63 11.17 0.81 -7.01
N PHE A 64 10.86 0.16 -8.12
CA PHE A 64 9.46 -0.07 -8.52
C PHE A 64 8.76 -1.11 -7.65
N TYR A 65 9.45 -2.17 -7.24
CA TYR A 65 8.89 -3.16 -6.33
C TYR A 65 8.64 -2.58 -4.94
N GLU A 66 9.58 -1.80 -4.40
CA GLU A 66 9.38 -1.11 -3.12
C GLU A 66 8.14 -0.21 -3.17
N ILE A 67 8.00 0.58 -4.23
CA ILE A 67 6.83 1.46 -4.39
C ILE A 67 5.53 0.67 -4.61
N GLU A 68 5.56 -0.44 -5.35
CA GLU A 68 4.39 -1.30 -5.53
C GLU A 68 3.95 -1.93 -4.21
N GLU A 69 4.91 -2.37 -3.39
CA GLU A 69 4.66 -2.88 -2.04
C GLU A 69 4.06 -1.80 -1.14
N GLU A 70 4.63 -0.58 -1.11
CA GLU A 70 4.06 0.56 -0.37
C GLU A 70 2.62 0.86 -0.79
N ILE A 71 2.33 0.88 -2.10
CA ILE A 71 0.96 1.12 -2.60
C ILE A 71 0.01 0.03 -2.11
N ASN A 72 0.43 -1.23 -2.14
CA ASN A 72 -0.40 -2.34 -1.67
C ASN A 72 -0.63 -2.22 -0.15
N ASN A 73 0.41 -1.91 0.62
CA ASN A 73 0.31 -1.71 2.06
C ASN A 73 -0.62 -0.54 2.42
N ASP A 74 -0.53 0.58 1.70
CA ASP A 74 -1.44 1.74 1.85
C ASP A 74 -2.90 1.33 1.61
N GLU A 75 -3.18 0.50 0.60
CA GLU A 75 -4.54 0.00 0.33
C GLU A 75 -5.07 -0.92 1.43
N ILE A 76 -4.23 -1.84 1.90
CA ILE A 76 -4.55 -2.75 3.00
C ILE A 76 -4.90 -1.94 4.25
N LEU A 77 -4.02 -1.03 4.68
CA LEU A 77 -4.24 -0.21 5.88
C LEU A 77 -5.48 0.68 5.75
N LYS A 78 -5.77 1.18 4.55
CA LYS A 78 -6.97 1.99 4.29
C LYS A 78 -8.27 1.22 4.55
N GLU A 79 -8.29 -0.09 4.32
CA GLU A 79 -9.43 -0.94 4.66
C GLU A 79 -9.72 -0.87 6.17
N LEU A 80 -8.69 -1.04 6.99
CA LEU A 80 -8.80 -0.96 8.45
C LEU A 80 -9.15 0.45 8.93
N THR A 81 -8.51 1.48 8.38
CA THR A 81 -8.81 2.89 8.68
C THR A 81 -10.27 3.19 8.43
N THR A 82 -10.83 2.72 7.31
CA THR A 82 -12.25 2.92 6.97
C THR A 82 -13.17 2.25 7.98
N VAL A 83 -12.80 1.05 8.47
CA VAL A 83 -13.54 0.35 9.52
C VAL A 83 -13.49 1.14 10.83
N PHE A 84 -12.32 1.59 11.26
CA PHE A 84 -12.17 2.35 12.51
C PHE A 84 -12.94 3.67 12.47
N GLU A 85 -12.81 4.45 11.39
CA GLU A 85 -13.54 5.72 11.20
C GLU A 85 -15.05 5.53 11.25
N LYS A 86 -15.57 4.46 10.65
CA LYS A 86 -17.01 4.14 10.63
C LYS A 86 -17.58 3.95 12.04
N TYR A 87 -16.79 3.43 12.96
CA TYR A 87 -17.18 3.21 14.37
C TYR A 87 -16.65 4.29 15.32
N GLY A 88 -16.02 5.36 14.80
CA GLY A 88 -15.55 6.49 15.59
C GLY A 88 -14.26 6.24 16.39
N TYR A 89 -13.46 5.24 16.00
CA TYR A 89 -12.19 4.90 16.66
C TYR A 89 -11.04 5.76 16.10
N ASN A 90 -10.04 6.04 16.94
CA ASN A 90 -8.83 6.74 16.52
C ASN A 90 -8.03 5.89 15.55
N THR A 91 -7.59 6.49 14.43
CA THR A 91 -6.79 5.83 13.39
C THR A 91 -5.31 6.14 13.48
N ASP A 92 -4.87 7.02 14.41
CA ASP A 92 -3.45 7.34 14.61
C ASP A 92 -2.59 6.13 15.00
N GLU A 93 -3.22 5.07 15.56
CA GLU A 93 -2.55 3.82 15.92
C GLU A 93 -2.41 2.85 14.74
N ILE A 94 -3.04 3.12 13.59
CA ILE A 94 -2.92 2.27 12.40
C ILE A 94 -1.65 2.68 11.65
N SER A 95 -0.64 1.81 11.70
CA SER A 95 0.65 2.00 11.05
C SER A 95 1.00 0.79 10.17
N THR A 96 2.05 0.93 9.36
CA THR A 96 2.61 -0.18 8.57
C THR A 96 3.20 -1.28 9.44
N GLU A 97 3.62 -0.99 10.67
CA GLU A 97 4.17 -1.99 11.61
C GLU A 97 3.13 -3.06 11.99
N LEU A 98 1.84 -2.76 11.84
CA LEU A 98 0.75 -3.74 11.96
C LEU A 98 0.88 -4.89 10.94
N LEU A 99 1.36 -4.59 9.73
CA LEU A 99 1.59 -5.60 8.69
C LEU A 99 2.84 -6.45 9.00
N ASP A 100 3.76 -5.93 9.82
CA ASP A 100 4.95 -6.63 10.30
C ASP A 100 4.69 -7.45 11.59
N GLY A 101 3.43 -7.54 12.04
CA GLY A 101 2.99 -8.34 13.18
C GLY A 101 2.86 -7.58 14.49
N GLU A 102 2.94 -6.24 14.49
CA GLU A 102 2.45 -5.44 15.61
C GLU A 102 0.95 -5.68 15.81
N LYS A 103 0.44 -5.35 17.01
CA LYS A 103 -0.98 -5.50 17.35
C LYS A 103 -1.53 -4.20 17.91
N ILE A 104 -2.72 -3.84 17.48
CA ILE A 104 -3.47 -2.74 18.09
C ILE A 104 -4.28 -3.31 19.26
N LYS A 105 -4.28 -2.60 20.40
CA LYS A 105 -5.02 -2.98 21.60
C LYS A 105 -6.05 -1.92 21.94
N LEU A 106 -7.33 -2.26 21.80
CA LEU A 106 -8.44 -1.35 22.04
C LEU A 106 -9.17 -1.73 23.33
N ASP A 107 -9.49 -0.74 24.16
CA ASP A 107 -10.21 -0.94 25.42
C ASP A 107 -11.65 -1.43 25.14
N MET A 108 -12.06 -2.52 25.82
CA MET A 108 -13.38 -3.13 25.68
C MET A 108 -14.51 -2.37 26.37
N ASN A 109 -14.23 -1.27 27.08
CA ASN A 109 -15.23 -0.44 27.74
C ASN A 109 -16.17 0.29 26.75
N ASP A 110 -15.91 0.22 25.44
CA ASP A 110 -16.74 0.83 24.39
C ASP A 110 -17.89 -0.10 23.94
N ASP A 111 -19.12 0.44 23.91
CA ASP A 111 -20.33 -0.32 23.56
C ASP A 111 -20.32 -0.91 22.13
N ASP A 112 -19.52 -0.35 21.22
CA ASP A 112 -19.41 -0.78 19.83
C ASP A 112 -18.26 -1.76 19.57
N ILE A 113 -17.47 -2.13 20.58
CA ILE A 113 -16.27 -2.97 20.43
C ILE A 113 -16.58 -4.31 19.75
N THR A 114 -17.73 -4.92 20.06
CA THR A 114 -18.15 -6.19 19.43
C THR A 114 -18.53 -6.01 17.96
N LYS A 115 -19.07 -4.84 17.58
CA LYS A 115 -19.41 -4.53 16.18
C LYS A 115 -18.16 -4.16 15.38
N LEU A 116 -17.21 -3.47 16.01
CA LEU A 116 -15.91 -3.20 15.43
C LEU A 116 -15.20 -4.51 15.11
N ALA A 117 -15.08 -5.43 16.08
CA ALA A 117 -14.45 -6.74 15.87
C ALA A 117 -15.05 -7.54 14.72
N LYS A 118 -16.38 -7.54 14.59
CA LYS A 118 -17.06 -8.18 13.45
C LYS A 118 -16.74 -7.51 12.11
N SER A 119 -16.57 -6.20 12.10
CA SER A 119 -16.27 -5.44 10.88
C SER A 119 -14.81 -5.59 10.47
N VAL A 120 -13.89 -5.63 11.43
CA VAL A 120 -12.49 -5.95 11.17
C VAL A 120 -12.38 -7.37 10.63
N ASN A 121 -13.04 -8.37 11.23
CA ASN A 121 -13.04 -9.75 10.71
C ASN A 121 -13.79 -9.93 9.38
N ALA A 122 -14.50 -8.92 8.90
CA ALA A 122 -15.10 -8.93 7.56
C ALA A 122 -14.13 -8.40 6.49
N THR A 123 -13.01 -7.82 6.90
CA THR A 123 -11.90 -7.45 6.01
C THR A 123 -11.12 -8.68 5.59
N GLU A 124 -10.39 -8.58 4.48
CA GLU A 124 -9.58 -9.71 3.97
C GLU A 124 -8.23 -9.83 4.68
N HIS A 125 -7.72 -8.73 5.25
CA HIS A 125 -6.33 -8.61 5.69
C HIS A 125 -6.14 -8.56 7.21
N PHE A 126 -7.22 -8.39 7.99
CA PHE A 126 -7.12 -8.24 9.44
C PHE A 126 -8.06 -9.19 10.17
N THR A 127 -7.62 -9.60 11.36
CA THR A 127 -8.47 -10.28 12.32
C THR A 127 -8.56 -9.48 13.60
N ALA A 128 -9.67 -9.64 14.30
CA ALA A 128 -9.82 -9.11 15.62
C ALA A 128 -10.55 -10.05 16.58
N TYR A 129 -10.11 -10.09 17.82
CA TYR A 129 -10.71 -10.92 18.86
C TYR A 129 -10.73 -10.18 20.20
N LEU A 130 -11.72 -10.52 21.01
CA LEU A 130 -11.79 -10.09 22.40
C LEU A 130 -10.92 -11.07 23.20
N ASP A 131 -9.89 -10.57 23.88
CA ASP A 131 -9.03 -11.41 24.68
C ASP A 131 -9.64 -11.56 26.07
N ASP A 132 -10.31 -12.69 26.34
CA ASP A 132 -10.97 -12.99 27.63
C ASP A 132 -10.02 -12.94 28.85
N SER A 133 -8.70 -12.92 28.64
CA SER A 133 -7.70 -12.78 29.70
C SER A 133 -7.35 -11.33 30.03
N THR A 134 -7.84 -10.35 29.25
CA THR A 134 -7.59 -8.92 29.42
C THR A 134 -8.87 -8.09 29.17
N ASP A 135 -8.83 -6.79 29.46
CA ASP A 135 -9.93 -5.87 29.11
C ASP A 135 -9.75 -5.26 27.70
N TYR A 136 -9.06 -5.97 26.79
CA TYR A 136 -8.70 -5.48 25.46
C TYR A 136 -9.24 -6.36 24.33
N MET A 137 -9.66 -5.68 23.27
CA MET A 137 -9.77 -6.22 21.92
C MET A 137 -8.41 -6.10 21.24
N ILE A 138 -7.99 -7.17 20.58
CA ILE A 138 -6.75 -7.22 19.81
C ILE A 138 -7.10 -7.18 18.32
N VAL A 139 -6.38 -6.36 17.56
CA VAL A 139 -6.38 -6.36 16.09
C VAL A 139 -4.98 -6.69 15.60
N GLU A 140 -4.87 -7.60 14.64
CA GLU A 140 -3.61 -8.01 14.02
C GLU A 140 -3.82 -8.34 12.53
N ALA A 141 -2.75 -8.19 11.73
CA ALA A 141 -2.75 -8.59 10.33
C ALA A 141 -2.78 -10.12 10.19
N ILE A 142 -3.47 -10.61 9.17
CA ILE A 142 -3.49 -12.03 8.81
C ILE A 142 -2.22 -12.34 8.00
N GLN A 143 -1.41 -13.28 8.49
CA GLN A 143 -0.17 -13.73 7.84
C GLN A 143 -0.41 -14.89 6.86
#